data_AF-A0A5C7GHA9-F1
#
_entry.id   AF-A0A5C7GHA9-F1
#
_cell.length_a   1.000
_cell.length_b   1.000
_cell.length_c   1.000
_cell.angle_alpha   90.00
_cell.angle_beta   90.00
_cell.angle_gamma   90.00
#
_symmetry.space_group_name_H-M   'P 1'
#
loop_
_entity.id
_entity.type
_entity.pdbx_description
1 polymer ?
#
loop_
_entity_poly.entity_id
_entity_poly.type
_entity_poly.pdbx_seq_one_letter_code
_entity_poly.pdbx_strand_id
1 'polypeptide(L)'
;MNYTDSNCIRIDWKEEINETVSLLTQKWTEHQSVFSESKFKLLFDNYNSEPTDEYLLALGQELSTFNLALYNIIEDSDSYCLVLIKEENKIDFERENKKNKISFQLQKQPRKKWGTSAKLINLSSQIPFEKQSIKGHLKLNYPLSVCQERFYTKGGGYEKSKYYFIDTKIWPLEKFETKAVNYTDSSITNNYHCAIFKNELDKTGTIKISKTPFDINTWEQVTSTDKIPTLAFPFWVNNDLLILDKKNVWLVSSVATGNRKCKKILEVNTPRRYIHGEFPRVFKTGNGDVYILLYFVFYKWENRKLIDTGLFAEEHSDFSVFQTGNNRVVYVSKGDLIEIDFKTKKTRKRTLEYMDSKTNIKKYSEDWAVLKRFGRTSKSVDLAQFWHPKTDTWIRMPLGKIGTFGVSDIFLHPDKYTIIKTGKETILKIDNLIEKLKLEPKNILKLDDWDEYWKPELENAKKEKTLNFWSSIKKRLKK
;
A
#
# COMPACT_ATOMS: atom_id res chain seq x y z
N MET A 1 16.74 40.37 -0.83
CA MET A 1 18.01 39.71 -0.43
C MET A 1 17.64 38.25 -0.25
N ASN A 2 18.11 37.35 -1.13
CA ASN A 2 17.87 35.92 -0.94
C ASN A 2 18.74 35.46 0.23
N TYR A 3 18.20 34.68 1.16
CA TYR A 3 19.03 34.02 2.16
C TYR A 3 19.95 33.06 1.41
N THR A 4 21.24 33.36 1.38
CA THR A 4 22.28 32.49 0.80
C THR A 4 22.42 31.24 1.66
N ASP A 5 22.88 30.13 1.07
CA ASP A 5 23.14 28.85 1.78
C ASP A 5 24.15 28.99 2.95
N SER A 6 24.82 30.14 3.04
CA SER A 6 25.63 30.52 4.20
C SER A 6 24.80 30.76 5.47
N ASN A 7 23.53 31.17 5.37
CA ASN A 7 22.74 31.71 6.47
C ASN A 7 21.55 30.85 6.89
N CYS A 8 21.16 29.85 6.08
CA CYS A 8 20.13 28.88 6.43
C CYS A 8 20.54 27.47 5.96
N ILE A 9 19.87 26.44 6.47
CA ILE A 9 19.84 25.13 5.80
C ILE A 9 18.58 25.05 4.97
N ARG A 10 18.68 24.38 3.81
CA ARG A 10 17.52 24.12 2.95
C ARG A 10 17.14 22.66 3.06
N ILE A 11 15.86 22.40 3.30
CA ILE A 11 15.30 21.05 3.34
C ILE A 11 14.10 20.95 2.40
N ASP A 12 13.95 19.78 1.77
CA ASP A 12 12.77 19.48 0.95
C ASP A 12 11.53 19.32 1.86
N TRP A 13 10.34 19.60 1.33
CA TRP A 13 9.09 19.34 2.07
C TRP A 13 8.87 17.86 2.40
N LYS A 14 9.64 16.95 1.78
CA LYS A 14 9.72 15.53 2.09
C LYS A 14 10.91 15.20 2.98
N GLU A 15 11.61 16.14 3.61
CA GLU A 15 12.71 15.74 4.49
C GLU A 15 12.20 15.05 5.77
N GLU A 16 12.93 14.07 6.30
CA GLU A 16 12.60 13.46 7.60
C GLU A 16 13.24 14.25 8.76
N ILE A 17 12.67 14.18 9.96
CA ILE A 17 13.18 14.93 11.12
C ILE A 17 14.65 14.59 11.43
N ASN A 18 15.05 13.33 11.27
CA ASN A 18 16.44 12.89 11.53
C ASN A 18 17.44 13.52 10.55
N GLU A 19 17.08 13.65 9.28
CA GLU A 19 17.92 14.29 8.26
C GLU A 19 17.99 15.80 8.51
N THR A 20 16.85 16.43 8.84
CA THR A 20 16.80 17.85 9.21
C THR A 20 17.69 18.16 10.42
N VAL A 21 17.60 17.36 11.48
CA VAL A 21 18.43 17.50 12.68
C VAL A 21 19.91 17.29 12.36
N SER A 22 20.23 16.33 11.48
CA SER A 22 21.60 16.11 11.05
C SER A 22 22.17 17.34 10.36
N LEU A 23 21.39 17.98 9.46
CA LEU A 23 21.77 19.21 8.79
C LEU A 23 21.91 20.39 9.76
N LEU A 24 20.99 20.54 10.72
CA LEU A 24 21.07 21.57 11.77
C LEU A 24 22.35 21.40 12.60
N THR A 25 22.66 20.17 12.99
CA THR A 25 23.84 19.83 13.81
C THR A 25 25.14 20.12 13.07
N GLN A 26 25.18 19.86 11.76
CA GLN A 26 26.35 20.17 10.93
C GLN A 26 26.56 21.68 10.74
N LYS A 27 25.46 22.46 10.65
CA LYS A 27 25.52 23.90 10.39
C LYS A 27 25.81 24.73 11.64
N TRP A 28 25.17 24.39 12.76
CA TRP A 28 25.32 25.08 14.06
C TRP A 28 26.01 24.15 15.06
N THR A 29 27.30 23.92 14.84
CA THR A 29 28.11 22.99 15.64
C THR A 29 28.23 23.42 17.10
N GLU A 30 28.10 24.72 17.38
CA GLU A 30 28.03 25.29 18.73
C GLU A 30 26.82 24.81 19.55
N HIS A 31 25.82 24.21 18.90
CA HIS A 31 24.62 23.66 19.52
C HIS A 31 24.55 22.13 19.45
N GLN A 32 25.63 21.45 19.07
CA GLN A 32 25.66 19.99 18.92
C GLN A 32 25.27 19.23 20.20
N SER A 33 25.64 19.75 21.37
CA SER A 33 25.28 19.15 22.66
C SER A 33 23.76 19.11 22.88
N VAL A 34 23.03 20.12 22.40
CA VAL A 34 21.57 20.22 22.51
C VAL A 34 20.89 19.06 21.78
N PHE A 35 21.32 18.75 20.56
CA PHE A 35 20.72 17.67 19.74
C PHE A 35 21.04 16.26 20.27
N SER A 36 21.99 16.13 21.18
CA SER A 36 22.38 14.84 21.80
C SER A 36 21.56 14.51 23.06
N GLU A 37 20.71 15.43 23.52
CA GLU A 37 19.89 15.27 24.71
C GLU A 37 18.80 14.20 24.54
N SER A 38 18.57 13.40 25.58
CA SER A 38 17.65 12.25 25.54
C SER A 38 16.20 12.61 25.15
N LYS A 39 15.76 13.82 25.51
CA LYS A 39 14.42 14.33 25.15
C LYS A 39 14.25 14.59 23.66
N PHE A 40 15.32 14.91 22.94
CA PHE A 40 15.29 15.02 21.48
C PHE A 40 15.16 13.66 20.82
N LYS A 41 15.83 12.63 21.33
CA LYS A 41 15.65 11.26 20.84
C LYS A 41 14.18 10.83 20.91
N LEU A 42 13.52 11.08 22.04
CA LEU A 42 12.09 10.79 22.20
C LEU A 42 11.23 11.59 21.20
N LEU A 43 11.54 12.86 20.98
CA LEU A 43 10.86 13.69 19.99
C LEU A 43 11.03 13.16 18.57
N PHE A 44 12.27 12.80 18.20
CA PHE A 44 12.60 12.30 16.87
C PHE A 44 11.89 10.99 16.59
N ASP A 45 11.95 10.04 17.52
CA ASP A 45 11.23 8.77 17.39
C ASP A 45 9.71 8.99 17.27
N ASN A 46 9.17 9.96 18.01
CA ASN A 46 7.74 10.25 18.02
C ASN A 46 7.25 10.94 16.74
N TYR A 47 8.06 11.82 16.14
CA TYR A 47 7.71 12.61 14.95
C TYR A 47 8.31 12.09 13.63
N ASN A 48 9.06 10.98 13.63
CA ASN A 48 9.80 10.51 12.46
C ASN A 48 8.98 10.29 11.18
N SER A 49 7.67 10.07 11.32
CA SER A 49 6.79 9.87 10.16
C SER A 49 5.94 11.07 9.79
N GLU A 50 5.87 12.09 10.64
CA GLU A 50 5.01 13.25 10.36
C GLU A 50 5.59 14.10 9.23
N PRO A 51 4.73 14.84 8.50
CA PRO A 51 5.20 15.75 7.46
C PRO A 51 6.02 16.92 8.03
N THR A 52 6.81 17.56 7.18
CA THR A 52 7.77 18.61 7.54
C THR A 52 7.14 19.79 8.28
N ASP A 53 5.97 20.23 7.85
CA ASP A 53 5.20 21.29 8.52
C ASP A 53 4.77 20.92 9.95
N GLU A 54 4.41 19.66 10.21
CA GLU A 54 4.06 19.20 11.56
C GLU A 54 5.29 19.06 12.48
N TYR A 55 6.34 18.37 12.01
CA TYR A 55 7.48 18.10 12.89
C TYR A 55 8.34 19.33 13.13
N LEU A 56 8.42 20.29 12.19
CA LEU A 56 9.20 21.53 12.41
C LEU A 56 8.65 22.36 13.56
N LEU A 57 7.32 22.43 13.71
CA LEU A 57 6.69 23.11 14.83
C LEU A 57 7.05 22.46 16.17
N ALA A 58 7.10 21.13 16.21
CA ALA A 58 7.50 20.37 17.40
C ALA A 58 9.00 20.52 17.70
N LEU A 59 9.85 20.44 16.66
CA LEU A 59 11.30 20.64 16.76
C LEU A 59 11.63 22.05 17.27
N GLY A 60 11.03 23.09 16.70
CA GLY A 60 11.20 24.48 17.15
C GLY A 60 10.69 24.71 18.57
N GLN A 61 9.59 24.06 18.96
CA GLN A 61 9.10 24.10 20.34
C GLN A 61 10.09 23.44 21.32
N GLU A 62 10.68 22.29 20.98
CA GLU A 62 11.67 21.63 21.84
C GLU A 62 12.97 22.42 21.94
N LEU A 63 13.44 22.99 20.82
CA LEU A 63 14.60 23.90 20.78
C LEU A 63 14.41 25.14 21.68
N SER A 64 13.18 25.62 21.82
CA SER A 64 12.89 26.74 22.71
C SER A 64 13.20 26.44 24.19
N THR A 65 13.24 25.16 24.60
CA THR A 65 13.66 24.76 25.95
C THR A 65 15.16 24.96 26.21
N PHE A 66 15.93 25.29 25.17
CA PHE A 66 17.36 25.60 25.22
C PHE A 66 17.66 27.03 24.79
N ASN A 67 16.67 27.92 24.82
CA ASN A 67 16.80 29.30 24.38
C ASN A 67 17.23 29.42 22.90
N LEU A 68 16.81 28.47 22.06
CA LEU A 68 17.04 28.46 20.63
C LEU A 68 15.71 28.67 19.88
N ALA A 69 15.76 29.49 18.84
CA ALA A 69 14.63 29.81 17.99
C ALA A 69 14.87 29.35 16.57
N LEU A 70 13.99 28.46 16.10
CA LEU A 70 13.99 27.97 14.73
C LEU A 70 12.99 28.81 13.91
N TYR A 71 13.49 29.52 12.91
CA TYR A 71 12.68 30.26 11.95
C TYR A 71 12.69 29.54 10.60
N ASN A 72 11.56 29.55 9.92
CA ASN A 72 11.48 29.29 8.48
C ASN A 72 11.40 30.63 7.75
N ILE A 73 12.34 30.90 6.85
CA ILE A 73 12.25 32.02 5.92
C ILE A 73 11.32 31.59 4.79
N ILE A 74 10.21 32.31 4.61
CA ILE A 74 9.20 31.98 3.61
C ILE A 74 9.68 32.53 2.27
N GLU A 75 10.07 31.62 1.40
CA GLU A 75 10.39 31.87 0.00
C GLU A 75 9.36 31.18 -0.89
N ASP A 76 9.21 31.61 -2.15
CA ASP A 76 8.24 31.06 -3.11
C ASP A 76 8.60 29.63 -3.62
N SER A 77 9.30 28.83 -2.82
CA SER A 77 9.90 27.54 -3.19
C SER A 77 9.29 26.35 -2.46
N ASP A 78 9.36 25.16 -3.07
CA ASP A 78 8.99 23.86 -2.49
C ASP A 78 9.96 23.39 -1.37
N SER A 79 10.68 24.30 -0.72
CA SER A 79 11.70 24.00 0.29
C SER A 79 11.60 24.92 1.50
N TYR A 80 12.03 24.43 2.66
CA TYR A 80 12.11 25.23 3.89
C TYR A 80 13.53 25.77 4.04
N CYS A 81 13.69 27.08 4.23
CA CYS A 81 14.96 27.72 4.56
C CYS A 81 14.99 27.99 6.06
N LEU A 82 15.65 27.10 6.81
CA LEU A 82 15.63 27.10 8.25
C LEU A 82 16.83 27.85 8.84
N VAL A 83 16.55 28.75 9.77
CA VAL A 83 17.55 29.54 10.50
C VAL A 83 17.39 29.28 11.99
N LEU A 84 18.49 28.89 12.64
CA LEU A 84 18.55 28.71 14.08
C LEU A 84 19.29 29.90 14.71
N ILE A 85 18.66 30.57 15.68
CA ILE A 85 19.26 31.69 16.43
C ILE A 85 19.07 31.51 17.93
N LYS A 86 19.91 32.17 18.72
CA LYS A 86 19.69 32.29 20.16
C LYS A 86 18.50 33.21 20.46
N GLU A 87 17.81 32.94 21.56
CA GLU A 87 16.63 33.69 22.01
C GLU A 87 16.92 35.18 22.17
N GLU A 88 18.07 35.53 22.73
CA GLU A 88 18.53 36.91 22.92
C GLU A 88 18.56 37.72 21.61
N ASN A 89 18.78 37.05 20.47
CA ASN A 89 18.88 37.68 19.15
C ASN A 89 17.54 37.77 18.42
N LYS A 90 16.44 37.23 18.97
CA LYS A 90 15.15 37.15 18.26
C LYS A 90 14.61 38.52 17.87
N ILE A 91 14.65 39.49 18.80
CA ILE A 91 14.07 40.81 18.56
C ILE A 91 14.79 41.52 17.42
N ASP A 92 16.13 41.46 17.42
CA ASP A 92 16.94 42.10 16.40
C ASP A 92 16.81 41.39 15.05
N PHE A 93 16.80 40.05 15.05
CA PHE A 93 16.55 39.24 13.86
C PHE A 93 15.21 39.57 13.20
N GLU A 94 14.12 39.62 13.99
CA GLU A 94 12.79 39.92 13.47
C GLU A 94 12.69 41.38 12.98
N ARG A 95 13.34 42.32 13.68
CA ARG A 95 13.38 43.73 13.29
C ARG A 95 14.12 43.91 11.96
N GLU A 96 15.28 43.28 11.81
CA GLU A 96 16.09 43.35 10.61
C GLU A 96 15.36 42.72 9.40
N ASN A 97 14.78 41.54 9.59
CA ASN A 97 14.03 40.87 8.51
C ASN A 97 12.77 41.65 8.09
N LYS A 98 12.03 42.23 9.04
CA LYS A 98 10.90 43.13 8.74
C LYS A 98 11.36 44.36 7.96
N LYS A 99 12.47 44.99 8.37
CA LYS A 99 13.06 46.14 7.66
C LYS A 99 13.43 45.78 6.21
N ASN A 100 13.95 44.57 6.00
CA ASN A 100 14.34 44.05 4.69
C ASN A 100 13.19 43.43 3.88
N LYS A 101 11.94 43.49 4.40
CA LYS A 101 10.73 42.89 3.79
C LYS A 101 10.87 41.39 3.52
N ILE A 102 11.62 40.68 4.35
CA ILE A 102 11.76 39.23 4.29
C ILE A 102 10.64 38.60 5.12
N SER A 103 9.90 37.66 4.53
CA SER A 103 8.84 36.92 5.22
C SER A 103 9.45 35.77 6.02
N PHE A 104 9.01 35.60 7.27
CA PHE A 104 9.52 34.58 8.16
C PHE A 104 8.45 34.07 9.10
N GLN A 105 8.63 32.84 9.59
CA GLN A 105 7.75 32.19 10.53
C GLN A 105 8.56 31.49 11.62
N LEU A 106 8.32 31.89 12.88
CA LEU A 106 8.84 31.16 14.03
C LEU A 106 8.17 29.79 14.11
N GLN A 107 8.98 28.73 14.07
CA GLN A 107 8.49 27.36 14.22
C GLN A 107 8.20 27.10 15.69
N LYS A 108 6.91 27.06 16.04
CA LYS A 108 6.44 26.83 17.40
C LYS A 108 5.07 26.18 17.39
N GLN A 109 4.86 25.16 18.21
CA GLN A 109 3.55 24.54 18.35
C GLN A 109 2.47 25.59 18.75
N PRO A 110 1.31 25.60 18.07
CA PRO A 110 0.21 26.48 18.42
C PRO A 110 -0.21 26.30 19.88
N ARG A 111 -0.53 27.40 20.56
CA ARG A 111 -1.01 27.43 21.97
C ARG A 111 -0.01 26.93 23.03
N LYS A 112 1.22 26.56 22.66
CA LYS A 112 2.29 26.25 23.61
C LYS A 112 3.06 27.50 24.03
N LYS A 113 3.48 27.54 25.29
CA LYS A 113 4.33 28.61 25.82
C LYS A 113 5.78 28.39 25.38
N TRP A 114 6.50 29.47 25.13
CA TRP A 114 7.93 29.43 24.87
C TRP A 114 8.67 28.78 26.06
N GLY A 115 9.75 28.03 25.80
CA GLY A 115 10.54 27.37 26.84
C GLY A 115 9.92 26.12 27.45
N THR A 116 8.74 25.69 26.98
CA THR A 116 8.12 24.42 27.41
C THR A 116 8.39 23.31 26.41
N SER A 117 8.50 22.06 26.87
CA SER A 117 8.69 20.92 25.97
C SER A 117 7.57 20.79 24.95
N ALA A 118 7.95 20.30 23.78
CA ALA A 118 7.03 19.96 22.72
C ALA A 118 6.00 18.96 23.23
N LYS A 119 4.75 19.14 22.80
CA LYS A 119 3.72 18.13 22.98
C LYS A 119 4.07 16.98 22.07
N LEU A 120 4.32 15.81 22.66
CA LEU A 120 4.42 14.56 21.93
C LEU A 120 3.06 14.18 21.33
N ILE A 121 3.14 13.49 20.21
CA ILE A 121 2.05 12.78 19.56
C ILE A 121 1.51 11.74 20.52
N ASN A 122 0.20 11.78 20.77
CA ASN A 122 -0.49 10.73 21.49
C ASN A 122 -0.63 9.50 20.58
N LEU A 123 0.39 8.63 20.62
CA LEU A 123 0.35 7.35 19.92
C LEU A 123 -0.66 6.42 20.60
N SER A 124 -1.36 5.60 19.81
CA SER A 124 -2.22 4.57 20.40
C SER A 124 -1.39 3.56 21.19
N SER A 125 -2.00 2.96 22.23
CA SER A 125 -1.45 1.81 22.96
C SER A 125 -0.98 0.74 21.98
N GLN A 126 0.27 0.34 22.16
CA GLN A 126 0.94 -0.64 21.33
C GLN A 126 0.42 -2.04 21.63
N ILE A 127 0.16 -2.81 20.58
CA ILE A 127 -0.22 -4.22 20.67
C ILE A 127 1.06 -5.07 20.79
N PRO A 128 1.08 -6.14 21.61
CA PRO A 128 2.20 -7.06 21.67
C PRO A 128 2.46 -7.74 20.32
N PHE A 129 3.73 -7.77 19.90
CA PHE A 129 4.17 -8.41 18.66
C PHE A 129 5.55 -9.04 18.81
N GLU A 130 5.81 -10.07 18.00
CA GLU A 130 7.15 -10.59 17.75
C GLU A 130 7.75 -9.89 16.52
N LYS A 131 9.08 -9.77 16.47
CA LYS A 131 9.79 -9.10 15.37
C LYS A 131 10.91 -9.96 14.79
N GLN A 132 11.05 -9.91 13.47
CA GLN A 132 12.17 -10.48 12.72
C GLN A 132 12.70 -9.44 11.74
N SER A 133 14.03 -9.41 11.54
CA SER A 133 14.63 -8.59 10.48
C SER A 133 14.85 -9.42 9.21
N ILE A 134 14.32 -8.93 8.09
CA ILE A 134 14.57 -9.45 6.75
C ILE A 134 14.92 -8.27 5.86
N LYS A 135 16.20 -8.15 5.53
CA LYS A 135 16.70 -7.14 4.60
C LYS A 135 16.14 -7.36 3.21
N GLY A 136 15.89 -6.26 2.51
CA GLY A 136 15.46 -6.24 1.11
C GLY A 136 13.99 -5.87 0.89
N HIS A 137 13.66 -5.63 -0.36
CA HIS A 137 12.30 -5.39 -0.83
C HIS A 137 11.53 -6.70 -0.87
N LEU A 138 10.60 -6.89 0.06
CA LEU A 138 9.77 -8.08 0.20
C LEU A 138 8.29 -7.71 0.03
N LYS A 139 7.60 -8.46 -0.83
CA LYS A 139 6.13 -8.46 -0.94
C LYS A 139 5.59 -9.77 -0.37
N LEU A 140 4.64 -9.69 0.55
CA LEU A 140 4.13 -10.85 1.29
C LEU A 140 3.02 -11.57 0.52
N ASN A 141 3.32 -12.81 0.16
CA ASN A 141 2.44 -13.80 -0.44
C ASN A 141 2.59 -15.13 0.31
N TYR A 142 1.48 -15.80 0.54
CA TYR A 142 1.45 -17.16 1.09
C TYR A 142 1.29 -18.17 -0.04
N PRO A 143 1.97 -19.34 -0.02
CA PRO A 143 3.00 -19.78 0.94
C PRO A 143 4.43 -19.32 0.59
N LEU A 144 4.63 -18.71 -0.59
CA LEU A 144 5.95 -18.36 -1.12
C LEU A 144 6.02 -16.87 -1.44
N SER A 145 6.98 -16.17 -0.83
CA SER A 145 7.28 -14.77 -1.13
C SER A 145 8.64 -14.60 -1.82
N VAL A 146 8.86 -13.44 -2.44
CA VAL A 146 10.13 -13.07 -3.07
C VAL A 146 10.69 -11.82 -2.40
N CYS A 147 11.99 -11.84 -2.13
CA CYS A 147 12.74 -10.73 -1.57
C CYS A 147 13.91 -10.34 -2.49
N GLN A 148 14.05 -9.05 -2.78
CA GLN A 148 15.19 -8.48 -3.48
C GLN A 148 16.03 -7.61 -2.54
N GLU A 149 17.26 -8.01 -2.26
CA GLU A 149 18.25 -7.17 -1.58
C GLU A 149 19.09 -6.43 -2.62
N ARG A 150 19.21 -5.11 -2.47
CA ARG A 150 20.01 -4.25 -3.37
C ARG A 150 21.25 -3.76 -2.63
N PHE A 151 22.39 -3.83 -3.32
CA PHE A 151 23.69 -3.38 -2.84
C PHE A 151 24.13 -2.19 -3.69
N TYR A 152 24.56 -1.13 -3.02
CA TYR A 152 24.97 0.13 -3.64
C TYR A 152 26.45 0.39 -3.36
N THR A 153 27.17 0.94 -4.34
CA THR A 153 28.55 1.38 -4.20
C THR A 153 28.64 2.62 -3.31
N LYS A 154 29.84 2.90 -2.76
CA LYS A 154 30.14 4.18 -2.10
C LYS A 154 30.00 5.30 -3.13
N GLY A 155 28.89 6.05 -3.07
CA GLY A 155 28.48 7.02 -4.10
C GLY A 155 27.06 6.81 -4.63
N GLY A 156 26.34 5.78 -4.16
CA GLY A 156 24.91 5.56 -4.48
C GLY A 156 24.65 4.85 -5.81
N GLY A 157 25.71 4.45 -6.53
CA GLY A 157 25.58 3.64 -7.74
C GLY A 157 25.09 2.23 -7.41
N TYR A 158 24.18 1.68 -8.22
CA TYR A 158 23.73 0.29 -8.06
C TYR A 158 24.88 -0.67 -8.41
N GLU A 159 25.25 -1.57 -7.49
CA GLU A 159 26.29 -2.58 -7.72
C GLU A 159 25.68 -3.90 -8.16
N LYS A 160 24.82 -4.47 -7.31
CA LYS A 160 24.26 -5.82 -7.49
C LYS A 160 22.98 -6.02 -6.70
N SER A 161 22.19 -7.03 -7.07
CA SER A 161 21.07 -7.51 -6.28
C SER A 161 21.26 -8.98 -5.92
N LYS A 162 20.82 -9.36 -4.72
CA LYS A 162 20.54 -10.76 -4.36
C LYS A 162 19.05 -10.98 -4.28
N TYR A 163 18.62 -12.19 -4.63
CA TYR A 163 17.21 -12.58 -4.63
C TYR A 163 17.01 -13.79 -3.74
N TYR A 164 15.91 -13.81 -3.02
CA TYR A 164 15.57 -14.89 -2.10
C TYR A 164 14.11 -15.28 -2.27
N PHE A 165 13.86 -16.59 -2.24
CA PHE A 165 12.56 -17.11 -1.86
C PHE A 165 12.43 -17.07 -0.33
N ILE A 166 11.25 -16.70 0.15
CA ILE A 166 10.94 -16.64 1.57
C ILE A 166 9.84 -17.65 1.85
N ASP A 167 10.09 -18.61 2.76
CA ASP A 167 9.06 -19.52 3.24
C ASP A 167 8.17 -18.79 4.24
N THR A 168 6.91 -18.62 3.87
CA THR A 168 5.91 -17.93 4.70
C THR A 168 4.92 -18.86 5.37
N LYS A 169 5.14 -20.19 5.28
CA LYS A 169 4.37 -21.21 6.03
C LYS A 169 4.81 -21.36 7.47
N ILE A 170 6.01 -20.88 7.78
CA ILE A 170 6.64 -21.03 9.09
C ILE A 170 6.96 -19.67 9.67
N TRP A 171 7.08 -19.62 11.00
CA TRP A 171 7.61 -18.48 11.73
C TRP A 171 8.71 -18.95 12.69
N PRO A 172 9.88 -18.27 12.76
CA PRO A 172 10.32 -17.14 11.93
C PRO A 172 10.42 -17.48 10.43
N LEU A 173 10.35 -16.47 9.56
CA LEU A 173 10.43 -16.69 8.11
C LEU A 173 11.84 -17.10 7.71
N GLU A 174 11.97 -18.07 6.80
CA GLU A 174 13.27 -18.55 6.30
C GLU A 174 13.59 -18.01 4.91
N LYS A 175 14.87 -17.76 4.63
CA LYS A 175 15.36 -17.24 3.33
C LYS A 175 16.13 -18.31 2.57
N PHE A 176 15.84 -18.46 1.29
CA PHE A 176 16.53 -19.36 0.36
C PHE A 176 17.03 -18.56 -0.83
N GLU A 177 18.36 -18.49 -1.02
CA GLU A 177 18.96 -17.74 -2.13
C GLU A 177 18.53 -18.34 -3.48
N THR A 178 18.21 -17.47 -4.45
CA THR A 178 17.73 -17.88 -5.77
C THR A 178 18.30 -16.96 -6.85
N LYS A 179 18.10 -17.36 -8.11
CA LYS A 179 18.38 -16.52 -9.28
C LYS A 179 17.42 -15.32 -9.30
N ALA A 180 17.70 -14.32 -10.14
CA ALA A 180 16.84 -13.15 -10.25
C ALA A 180 15.38 -13.53 -10.57
N VAL A 181 14.45 -13.15 -9.69
CA VAL A 181 13.01 -13.43 -9.80
C VAL A 181 12.26 -12.16 -9.42
N ASN A 182 11.24 -11.81 -10.19
CA ASN A 182 10.41 -10.64 -9.91
C ASN A 182 9.07 -11.01 -9.26
N TYR A 183 8.38 -12.01 -9.82
CA TYR A 183 7.03 -12.37 -9.42
C TYR A 183 6.86 -13.88 -9.34
N THR A 184 6.04 -14.28 -8.38
CA THR A 184 5.68 -15.67 -8.09
C THR A 184 4.18 -15.78 -7.85
N ASP A 185 3.65 -16.98 -8.08
CA ASP A 185 2.34 -17.37 -7.60
C ASP A 185 2.33 -18.87 -7.26
N SER A 186 1.33 -19.31 -6.48
CA SER A 186 1.24 -20.67 -5.98
C SER A 186 -0.19 -21.22 -6.09
N SER A 187 -0.32 -22.40 -6.67
CA SER A 187 -1.55 -23.18 -6.62
C SER A 187 -1.47 -24.15 -5.44
N ILE A 188 -2.15 -23.82 -4.35
CA ILE A 188 -2.22 -24.67 -3.15
C ILE A 188 -2.87 -26.02 -3.51
N THR A 189 -3.97 -25.99 -4.28
CA THR A 189 -4.70 -27.21 -4.69
C THR A 189 -3.84 -28.16 -5.51
N ASN A 190 -3.00 -27.64 -6.41
CA ASN A 190 -2.16 -28.47 -7.28
C ASN A 190 -0.76 -28.72 -6.70
N ASN A 191 -0.44 -28.13 -5.55
CA ASN A 191 0.89 -28.12 -4.94
C ASN A 191 1.99 -27.73 -5.94
N TYR A 192 1.76 -26.64 -6.68
CA TYR A 192 2.71 -26.10 -7.66
C TYR A 192 2.95 -24.62 -7.42
N HIS A 193 4.19 -24.21 -7.61
CA HIS A 193 4.64 -22.83 -7.59
C HIS A 193 5.12 -22.44 -8.98
N CYS A 194 4.97 -21.17 -9.33
CA CYS A 194 5.46 -20.61 -10.58
C CYS A 194 6.21 -19.32 -10.31
N ALA A 195 7.14 -18.99 -11.21
CA ALA A 195 7.95 -17.79 -11.13
C ALA A 195 8.38 -17.32 -12.52
N ILE A 196 8.62 -16.02 -12.64
CA ILE A 196 9.32 -15.43 -13.79
C ILE A 196 10.76 -15.14 -13.38
N PHE A 197 11.66 -15.97 -13.88
CA PHE A 197 13.11 -15.81 -13.70
C PHE A 197 13.63 -14.80 -14.72
N LYS A 198 14.38 -13.81 -14.24
CA LYS A 198 14.91 -12.72 -15.05
C LYS A 198 16.27 -13.09 -15.65
N ASN A 199 16.39 -12.88 -16.94
CA ASN A 199 17.67 -12.75 -17.61
C ASN A 199 18.05 -11.26 -17.63
N GLU A 200 19.12 -10.91 -16.91
CA GLU A 200 19.58 -9.52 -16.78
C GLU A 200 20.19 -8.99 -18.10
N LEU A 201 20.72 -9.86 -18.97
CA LEU A 201 21.44 -9.46 -20.17
C LEU A 201 20.52 -8.95 -21.28
N ASP A 202 19.42 -9.66 -21.55
CA ASP A 202 18.50 -9.35 -22.64
C ASP A 202 17.13 -8.84 -22.18
N LYS A 203 16.96 -8.65 -20.86
CA LYS A 203 15.72 -8.21 -20.21
C LYS A 203 14.52 -9.12 -20.53
N THR A 204 14.75 -10.41 -20.76
CA THR A 204 13.71 -11.42 -20.93
C THR A 204 13.45 -12.22 -19.65
N GLY A 205 12.21 -12.72 -19.54
CA GLY A 205 11.76 -13.61 -18.48
C GLY A 205 11.73 -15.05 -18.95
N THR A 206 12.02 -15.98 -18.05
CA THR A 206 11.81 -17.42 -18.23
C THR A 206 10.74 -17.87 -17.26
N ILE A 207 9.66 -18.46 -17.79
CA ILE A 207 8.61 -19.05 -16.98
C ILE A 207 9.13 -20.37 -16.44
N LYS A 208 9.10 -20.54 -15.12
CA LYS A 208 9.41 -21.81 -14.47
C LYS A 208 8.37 -22.19 -13.44
N ILE A 209 8.27 -23.48 -13.18
CA ILE A 209 7.40 -24.04 -12.13
C ILE A 209 8.16 -25.06 -11.28
N SER A 210 7.69 -25.31 -10.07
CA SER A 210 8.24 -26.34 -9.19
C SER A 210 7.19 -26.77 -8.15
N LYS A 211 7.28 -28.02 -7.65
CA LYS A 211 6.55 -28.47 -6.46
C LYS A 211 7.33 -28.20 -5.16
N THR A 212 8.62 -27.90 -5.27
CA THR A 212 9.59 -27.74 -4.18
C THR A 212 10.32 -26.42 -4.38
N PRO A 213 9.67 -25.27 -4.14
CA PRO A 213 10.15 -23.98 -4.62
C PRO A 213 11.48 -23.54 -3.99
N PHE A 214 11.82 -24.10 -2.83
CA PHE A 214 13.04 -23.79 -2.09
C PHE A 214 14.26 -24.59 -2.55
N ASP A 215 14.08 -25.62 -3.38
CA ASP A 215 15.18 -26.27 -4.12
C ASP A 215 15.24 -25.71 -5.54
N ILE A 216 16.21 -24.83 -5.78
CA ILE A 216 16.38 -24.13 -7.06
C ILE A 216 16.59 -25.08 -8.25
N ASN A 217 17.11 -26.29 -8.01
CA ASN A 217 17.40 -27.26 -9.06
C ASN A 217 16.15 -27.98 -9.57
N THR A 218 15.06 -27.93 -8.81
CA THR A 218 13.78 -28.59 -9.16
C THR A 218 12.90 -27.75 -10.08
N TRP A 219 13.30 -26.51 -10.37
CA TRP A 219 12.52 -25.60 -11.21
C TRP A 219 12.63 -25.96 -12.69
N GLU A 220 11.55 -26.53 -13.21
CA GLU A 220 11.40 -26.88 -14.62
C GLU A 220 10.95 -25.67 -15.45
N GLN A 221 11.50 -25.56 -16.66
CA GLN A 221 11.18 -24.47 -17.59
C GLN A 221 9.93 -24.80 -18.41
N VAL A 222 9.09 -23.78 -18.60
CA VAL A 222 8.00 -23.79 -19.57
C VAL A 222 8.50 -23.18 -20.88
N THR A 223 8.31 -23.88 -21.99
CA THR A 223 8.69 -23.43 -23.34
C THR A 223 7.68 -22.42 -23.87
N SER A 224 8.14 -21.27 -24.35
CA SER A 224 7.34 -20.24 -25.02
C SER A 224 7.93 -19.96 -26.40
N THR A 225 7.07 -19.78 -27.40
CA THR A 225 7.50 -19.29 -28.72
C THR A 225 7.79 -17.79 -28.70
N ASP A 226 7.15 -17.06 -27.80
CA ASP A 226 7.35 -15.63 -27.61
C ASP A 226 8.37 -15.33 -26.53
N LYS A 227 9.05 -14.18 -26.68
CA LYS A 227 9.83 -13.59 -25.60
C LYS A 227 8.90 -13.09 -24.50
N ILE A 228 9.06 -13.64 -23.31
CA ILE A 228 8.32 -13.21 -22.11
C ILE A 228 9.04 -12.01 -21.50
N PRO A 229 8.36 -10.91 -21.16
CA PRO A 229 9.00 -9.81 -20.45
C PRO A 229 9.37 -10.16 -19.01
N THR A 230 10.45 -9.56 -18.51
CA THR A 230 10.90 -9.75 -17.11
C THR A 230 9.87 -9.31 -16.07
N LEU A 231 9.02 -8.34 -16.40
CA LEU A 231 7.98 -7.83 -15.50
C LEU A 231 6.62 -8.51 -15.72
N ALA A 232 6.57 -9.65 -16.40
CA ALA A 232 5.34 -10.43 -16.53
C ALA A 232 4.96 -11.08 -15.18
N PHE A 233 3.65 -11.22 -14.95
CA PHE A 233 3.07 -11.76 -13.74
C PHE A 233 2.50 -13.14 -14.02
N PRO A 234 2.98 -14.19 -13.31
CA PRO A 234 2.35 -15.49 -13.40
C PRO A 234 1.15 -15.54 -12.43
N PHE A 235 0.06 -16.17 -12.85
CA PHE A 235 -1.14 -16.35 -12.03
C PHE A 235 -1.84 -17.68 -12.31
N TRP A 236 -2.13 -18.44 -11.27
CA TRP A 236 -2.82 -19.72 -11.36
C TRP A 236 -4.33 -19.53 -11.51
N VAL A 237 -4.89 -20.12 -12.55
CA VAL A 237 -6.33 -20.22 -12.75
C VAL A 237 -6.71 -21.70 -12.85
N ASN A 238 -7.14 -22.25 -11.72
CA ASN A 238 -7.43 -23.68 -11.59
C ASN A 238 -6.19 -24.51 -11.97
N ASN A 239 -6.25 -25.29 -13.06
CA ASN A 239 -5.14 -26.11 -13.55
C ASN A 239 -4.29 -25.41 -14.64
N ASP A 240 -4.69 -24.21 -15.04
CA ASP A 240 -4.02 -23.41 -16.05
C ASP A 240 -3.15 -22.35 -15.38
N LEU A 241 -2.08 -21.93 -16.08
CA LEU A 241 -1.23 -20.82 -15.67
C LEU A 241 -1.34 -19.71 -16.71
N LEU A 242 -1.72 -18.52 -16.25
CA LEU A 242 -1.71 -17.31 -17.05
C LEU A 242 -0.44 -16.53 -16.78
N ILE A 243 0.15 -16.00 -17.83
CA ILE A 243 1.27 -15.07 -17.76
C ILE A 243 0.78 -13.75 -18.35
N LEU A 244 0.92 -12.67 -17.60
CA LEU A 244 0.33 -11.39 -17.95
C LEU A 244 1.42 -10.33 -17.99
N ASP A 245 1.47 -9.54 -19.06
CA ASP A 245 2.16 -8.26 -19.02
C ASP A 245 1.15 -7.11 -19.22
N LYS A 246 1.64 -5.89 -19.43
CA LYS A 246 0.79 -4.70 -19.61
C LYS A 246 -0.24 -4.86 -20.75
N LYS A 247 0.11 -5.54 -21.84
CA LYS A 247 -0.70 -5.65 -23.06
C LYS A 247 -0.94 -7.08 -23.55
N ASN A 248 -0.17 -8.04 -23.07
CA ASN A 248 -0.17 -9.42 -23.55
C ASN A 248 -0.65 -10.38 -22.47
N VAL A 249 -1.35 -11.42 -22.91
CA VAL A 249 -1.69 -12.57 -22.09
C VAL A 249 -1.21 -13.84 -22.77
N TRP A 250 -0.46 -14.65 -22.03
CA TRP A 250 -0.10 -16.00 -22.41
C TRP A 250 -0.77 -17.03 -21.51
N LEU A 251 -0.99 -18.21 -22.08
CA LEU A 251 -1.58 -19.35 -21.42
C LEU A 251 -0.65 -20.55 -21.51
N VAL A 252 -0.42 -21.17 -20.37
CA VAL A 252 0.06 -22.54 -20.26
C VAL A 252 -1.13 -23.37 -19.75
N SER A 253 -1.74 -24.15 -20.64
CA SER A 253 -2.96 -24.90 -20.31
C SER A 253 -2.63 -26.23 -19.65
N SER A 254 -3.35 -26.62 -18.60
CA SER A 254 -3.20 -27.91 -17.93
C SER A 254 -1.77 -28.15 -17.40
N VAL A 255 -1.19 -27.13 -16.76
CA VAL A 255 0.17 -27.21 -16.21
C VAL A 255 0.26 -28.26 -15.10
N ALA A 256 -0.77 -28.30 -14.25
CA ALA A 256 -0.86 -29.26 -13.16
C ALA A 256 -0.85 -30.72 -13.63
N THR A 257 -1.23 -30.98 -14.88
CA THR A 257 -1.26 -32.32 -15.49
C THR A 257 -0.13 -32.54 -16.51
N GLY A 258 0.92 -31.71 -16.50
CA GLY A 258 2.17 -31.98 -17.22
C GLY A 258 2.46 -31.12 -18.46
N ASN A 259 1.56 -30.22 -18.89
CA ASN A 259 1.86 -29.38 -20.05
C ASN A 259 2.89 -28.29 -19.72
N ARG A 260 3.84 -28.08 -20.64
CA ARG A 260 4.93 -27.10 -20.53
C ARG A 260 5.01 -26.15 -21.73
N LYS A 261 3.95 -26.05 -22.53
CA LYS A 261 3.90 -25.15 -23.70
C LYS A 261 3.08 -23.90 -23.39
N CYS A 262 3.72 -22.75 -23.52
CA CYS A 262 3.16 -21.42 -23.37
C CYS A 262 2.82 -20.83 -24.74
N LYS A 263 1.62 -20.27 -24.89
CA LYS A 263 1.17 -19.59 -26.11
C LYS A 263 0.54 -18.24 -25.78
N LYS A 264 0.76 -17.22 -26.61
CA LYS A 264 0.02 -15.97 -26.50
C LYS A 264 -1.42 -16.20 -26.94
N ILE A 265 -2.35 -15.67 -26.17
CA ILE A 265 -3.79 -15.78 -26.44
C ILE A 265 -4.47 -14.43 -26.62
N LEU A 266 -3.83 -13.34 -26.18
CA LEU A 266 -4.32 -11.99 -26.37
C LEU A 266 -3.13 -11.01 -26.45
N GLU A 267 -3.24 -10.05 -27.36
CA GLU A 267 -2.47 -8.81 -27.35
C GLU A 267 -3.47 -7.66 -27.50
N VAL A 268 -3.47 -6.75 -26.53
CA VAL A 268 -4.34 -5.58 -26.50
C VAL A 268 -3.59 -4.42 -27.15
N ASN A 269 -4.24 -3.74 -28.10
CA ASN A 269 -3.71 -2.51 -28.66
C ASN A 269 -3.73 -1.40 -27.60
N THR A 270 -2.58 -0.77 -27.36
CA THR A 270 -2.38 0.21 -26.28
C THR A 270 -3.42 1.35 -26.35
N PRO A 271 -4.18 1.64 -25.27
CA PRO A 271 -4.91 2.89 -25.19
C PRO A 271 -3.94 4.09 -25.10
N ARG A 272 -4.30 5.24 -25.68
CA ARG A 272 -3.45 6.44 -25.86
C ARG A 272 -2.88 7.06 -24.56
N ARG A 273 -3.35 6.65 -23.38
CA ARG A 273 -2.88 7.17 -22.09
C ARG A 273 -2.21 6.05 -21.32
N TYR A 274 -0.89 6.07 -21.34
CA TYR A 274 -0.05 5.26 -20.49
C TYR A 274 0.12 5.97 -19.15
N ILE A 275 -0.30 5.35 -18.05
CA ILE A 275 0.04 5.81 -16.70
C ILE A 275 1.08 4.84 -16.12
N HIS A 276 2.14 5.39 -15.54
CA HIS A 276 3.16 4.60 -14.87
C HIS A 276 2.56 3.86 -13.67
N GLY A 277 2.59 2.52 -13.68
CA GLY A 277 2.23 1.69 -12.52
C GLY A 277 1.05 0.74 -12.72
N GLU A 278 0.35 0.80 -13.86
CA GLU A 278 -0.71 -0.17 -14.17
C GLU A 278 -0.12 -1.55 -14.47
N PHE A 279 -0.45 -2.51 -13.61
CA PHE A 279 -0.07 -3.89 -13.75
C PHE A 279 -1.33 -4.74 -13.87
N PRO A 280 -1.32 -5.77 -14.73
CA PRO A 280 -2.46 -6.65 -14.86
C PRO A 280 -2.81 -7.29 -13.50
N ARG A 281 -4.10 -7.54 -13.29
CA ARG A 281 -4.58 -8.19 -12.07
C ARG A 281 -5.58 -9.28 -12.42
N VAL A 282 -5.42 -10.44 -11.80
CA VAL A 282 -6.41 -11.50 -11.83
C VAL A 282 -7.10 -11.56 -10.50
N PHE A 283 -8.40 -11.73 -10.52
CA PHE A 283 -9.20 -11.91 -9.32
C PHE A 283 -10.40 -12.80 -9.59
N LYS A 284 -11.03 -13.28 -8.52
CA LYS A 284 -12.27 -14.04 -8.59
C LYS A 284 -13.40 -13.24 -7.96
N THR A 285 -14.62 -13.46 -8.41
CA THR A 285 -15.84 -13.04 -7.69
C THR A 285 -16.28 -14.14 -6.71
N GLY A 286 -17.30 -13.88 -5.88
CA GLY A 286 -17.72 -14.83 -4.84
C GLY A 286 -18.27 -16.17 -5.37
N ASN A 287 -18.73 -16.24 -6.63
CA ASN A 287 -19.15 -17.50 -7.26
C ASN A 287 -17.98 -18.27 -7.92
N GLY A 288 -16.76 -17.73 -7.86
CA GLY A 288 -15.57 -18.34 -8.46
C GLY A 288 -15.29 -17.92 -9.90
N ASP A 289 -16.11 -17.09 -10.54
CA ASP A 289 -15.83 -16.53 -11.86
C ASP A 289 -14.54 -15.71 -11.82
N VAL A 290 -13.66 -15.94 -12.79
CA VAL A 290 -12.33 -15.34 -12.88
C VAL A 290 -12.38 -14.13 -13.81
N TYR A 291 -11.82 -13.02 -13.36
CA TYR A 291 -11.71 -11.78 -14.11
C TYR A 291 -10.28 -11.30 -14.15
N ILE A 292 -9.95 -10.59 -15.22
CA ILE A 292 -8.63 -10.01 -15.47
C ILE A 292 -8.83 -8.54 -15.78
N LEU A 293 -8.16 -7.69 -15.02
CA LEU A 293 -7.98 -6.29 -15.36
C LEU A 293 -6.70 -6.16 -16.20
N LEU A 294 -6.85 -5.69 -17.43
CA LEU A 294 -5.75 -5.28 -18.30
C LEU A 294 -5.93 -3.80 -18.61
N TYR A 295 -4.93 -2.97 -18.27
CA TYR A 295 -5.10 -1.52 -18.21
C TYR A 295 -6.32 -1.15 -17.35
N PHE A 296 -7.34 -0.55 -17.97
CA PHE A 296 -8.62 -0.21 -17.32
C PHE A 296 -9.74 -1.17 -17.65
N VAL A 297 -9.55 -2.14 -18.55
CA VAL A 297 -10.65 -2.98 -19.06
C VAL A 297 -10.74 -4.28 -18.28
N PHE A 298 -11.95 -4.61 -17.83
CA PHE A 298 -12.23 -5.90 -17.23
C PHE A 298 -12.58 -6.94 -18.28
N TYR A 299 -11.88 -8.07 -18.26
CA TYR A 299 -12.16 -9.25 -19.06
C TYR A 299 -12.62 -10.39 -18.16
N LYS A 300 -13.66 -11.14 -18.56
CA LYS A 300 -14.02 -12.42 -17.95
C LYS A 300 -13.17 -13.52 -18.58
N TRP A 301 -12.60 -14.38 -17.74
CA TRP A 301 -11.94 -15.61 -18.18
C TRP A 301 -12.95 -16.74 -18.30
N GLU A 302 -13.18 -17.21 -19.52
CA GLU A 302 -14.15 -18.27 -19.79
C GLU A 302 -13.66 -19.14 -20.96
N ASN A 303 -13.72 -20.46 -20.80
CA ASN A 303 -13.31 -21.41 -21.84
C ASN A 303 -11.92 -21.13 -22.44
N ARG A 304 -10.97 -20.75 -21.57
CA ARG A 304 -9.59 -20.38 -21.94
C ARG A 304 -9.47 -19.17 -22.87
N LYS A 305 -10.46 -18.29 -22.83
CA LYS A 305 -10.51 -17.03 -23.58
C LYS A 305 -10.82 -15.88 -22.65
N LEU A 306 -10.41 -14.69 -23.07
CA LEU A 306 -10.74 -13.43 -22.42
C LEU A 306 -11.91 -12.80 -23.17
N ILE A 307 -13.00 -12.56 -22.45
CA ILE A 307 -14.23 -11.94 -22.97
C ILE A 307 -14.33 -10.54 -22.37
N ASP A 308 -14.31 -9.51 -23.21
CA ASP A 308 -14.49 -8.13 -22.76
C ASP A 308 -15.87 -7.97 -22.08
N THR A 309 -15.87 -7.44 -20.87
CA THR A 309 -17.11 -7.22 -20.10
C THR A 309 -17.81 -5.90 -20.46
N GLY A 310 -17.12 -4.99 -21.15
CA GLY A 310 -17.53 -3.61 -21.39
C GLY A 310 -17.48 -2.73 -20.14
N LEU A 311 -16.85 -3.18 -19.07
CA LEU A 311 -16.65 -2.43 -17.83
C LEU A 311 -15.22 -1.93 -17.72
N PHE A 312 -15.08 -0.76 -17.09
CA PHE A 312 -13.80 -0.10 -16.89
C PHE A 312 -13.55 0.19 -15.41
N ALA A 313 -12.31 0.02 -14.97
CA ALA A 313 -11.86 0.49 -13.67
C ALA A 313 -11.62 1.99 -13.71
N GLU A 314 -11.89 2.67 -12.59
CA GLU A 314 -11.38 4.03 -12.40
C GLU A 314 -9.84 4.06 -12.35
N GLU A 315 -9.28 5.25 -12.49
CA GLU A 315 -7.85 5.49 -12.38
C GLU A 315 -7.32 5.10 -11.00
N HIS A 316 -6.28 4.26 -10.98
CA HIS A 316 -5.75 3.66 -9.76
C HIS A 316 -4.22 3.57 -9.81
N SER A 317 -3.59 3.58 -8.64
CA SER A 317 -2.12 3.48 -8.50
C SER A 317 -1.65 2.05 -8.22
N ASP A 318 -2.46 1.24 -7.53
CA ASP A 318 -2.25 -0.20 -7.33
C ASP A 318 -3.62 -0.88 -7.21
N PHE A 319 -3.98 -1.73 -8.17
CA PHE A 319 -5.28 -2.39 -8.19
C PHE A 319 -5.23 -3.70 -7.38
N SER A 320 -6.17 -3.87 -6.47
CA SER A 320 -6.49 -5.13 -5.83
C SER A 320 -7.95 -5.08 -5.41
N VAL A 321 -8.55 -6.26 -5.22
CA VAL A 321 -9.99 -6.36 -4.97
C VAL A 321 -10.28 -7.21 -3.76
N PHE A 322 -11.48 -7.02 -3.22
CA PHE A 322 -12.10 -7.93 -2.27
C PHE A 322 -13.48 -8.36 -2.76
N GLN A 323 -13.84 -9.60 -2.48
CA GLN A 323 -15.12 -10.19 -2.91
C GLN A 323 -16.22 -9.84 -1.92
N THR A 324 -17.34 -9.32 -2.40
CA THR A 324 -18.46 -8.87 -1.55
C THR A 324 -19.79 -9.53 -1.92
N GLY A 325 -19.79 -10.38 -2.95
CA GLY A 325 -20.92 -11.20 -3.33
C GLY A 325 -20.62 -12.03 -4.57
N ASN A 326 -21.61 -12.81 -5.01
CA ASN A 326 -21.44 -13.79 -6.08
C ASN A 326 -20.82 -13.22 -7.34
N ASN A 327 -21.28 -12.05 -7.81
CA ASN A 327 -20.78 -11.39 -9.02
C ASN A 327 -20.10 -10.05 -8.70
N ARG A 328 -19.74 -9.82 -7.43
CA ARG A 328 -19.38 -8.50 -6.93
C ARG A 328 -17.99 -8.46 -6.34
N VAL A 329 -17.28 -7.39 -6.65
CA VAL A 329 -16.01 -7.06 -6.02
C VAL A 329 -15.98 -5.60 -5.66
N VAL A 330 -15.18 -5.28 -4.66
CA VAL A 330 -14.82 -3.92 -4.29
C VAL A 330 -13.34 -3.69 -4.58
N TYR A 331 -12.99 -2.48 -4.99
CA TYR A 331 -11.61 -2.00 -5.08
C TYR A 331 -11.52 -0.57 -4.54
N VAL A 332 -10.30 -0.03 -4.41
CA VAL A 332 -10.07 1.35 -3.95
C VAL A 332 -9.58 2.21 -5.10
N SER A 333 -10.13 3.42 -5.23
CA SER A 333 -9.72 4.46 -6.17
C SER A 333 -9.74 5.80 -5.46
N LYS A 334 -8.62 6.52 -5.46
CA LYS A 334 -8.50 7.91 -4.95
C LYS A 334 -9.05 8.16 -3.53
N GLY A 335 -9.02 7.15 -2.65
CA GLY A 335 -9.54 7.23 -1.28
C GLY A 335 -10.98 6.74 -1.10
N ASP A 336 -11.58 6.24 -2.18
CA ASP A 336 -12.95 5.75 -2.18
C ASP A 336 -12.99 4.24 -2.42
N LEU A 337 -13.95 3.57 -1.79
CA LEU A 337 -14.35 2.22 -2.15
C LEU A 337 -15.31 2.26 -3.34
N ILE A 338 -15.02 1.43 -4.34
CA ILE A 338 -15.87 1.24 -5.51
C ILE A 338 -16.27 -0.22 -5.59
N GLU A 339 -17.57 -0.48 -5.53
CA GLU A 339 -18.13 -1.82 -5.78
C GLU A 339 -18.65 -1.92 -7.21
N ILE A 340 -18.36 -3.03 -7.87
CA ILE A 340 -18.87 -3.37 -9.20
C ILE A 340 -19.61 -4.70 -9.12
N ASP A 341 -20.80 -4.76 -9.70
CA ASP A 341 -21.51 -6.01 -9.98
C ASP A 341 -21.34 -6.37 -11.47
N PHE A 342 -20.58 -7.43 -11.76
CA PHE A 342 -20.28 -7.84 -13.14
C PHE A 342 -21.48 -8.40 -13.91
N LYS A 343 -22.55 -8.82 -13.21
CA LYS A 343 -23.76 -9.33 -13.84
C LYS A 343 -24.66 -8.17 -14.29
N THR A 344 -24.90 -7.21 -13.40
CA THR A 344 -25.79 -6.07 -13.67
C THR A 344 -25.08 -4.87 -14.27
N LYS A 345 -23.74 -4.85 -14.25
CA LYS A 345 -22.87 -3.74 -14.65
C LYS A 345 -23.06 -2.45 -13.84
N LYS A 346 -23.75 -2.53 -12.70
CA LYS A 346 -23.93 -1.41 -11.78
C LYS A 346 -22.68 -1.20 -10.94
N THR A 347 -22.42 0.05 -10.58
CA THR A 347 -21.37 0.45 -9.64
C THR A 347 -21.95 1.29 -8.51
N ARG A 348 -21.29 1.27 -7.35
CA ARG A 348 -21.54 2.21 -6.25
C ARG A 348 -20.23 2.61 -5.59
N LYS A 349 -20.29 3.70 -4.84
CA LYS A 349 -19.14 4.33 -4.23
C LYS A 349 -19.39 4.62 -2.75
N ARG A 350 -18.33 4.59 -1.94
CA ARG A 350 -18.32 5.04 -0.54
C ARG A 350 -16.97 5.67 -0.24
N THR A 351 -16.99 6.89 0.29
CA THR A 351 -15.78 7.58 0.74
C THR A 351 -15.23 6.92 2.00
N LEU A 352 -13.91 6.71 2.07
CA LEU A 352 -13.27 6.21 3.28
C LEU A 352 -12.92 7.36 4.22
N GLU A 353 -13.20 7.20 5.51
CA GLU A 353 -12.66 8.08 6.55
C GLU A 353 -11.29 7.58 7.01
N TYR A 354 -10.41 8.51 7.36
CA TYR A 354 -9.04 8.21 7.85
C TYR A 354 -8.20 7.35 6.89
N MET A 355 -8.52 7.36 5.59
CA MET A 355 -7.75 6.74 4.52
C MET A 355 -7.59 7.77 3.39
N ASP A 356 -6.57 7.61 2.56
CA ASP A 356 -6.28 8.55 1.46
C ASP A 356 -6.04 7.83 0.12
N SER A 357 -5.62 8.57 -0.89
CA SER A 357 -5.32 8.05 -2.24
C SER A 357 -4.18 7.03 -2.29
N LYS A 358 -3.45 6.82 -1.18
CA LYS A 358 -2.42 5.79 -1.04
C LYS A 358 -2.94 4.54 -0.34
N THR A 359 -4.23 4.29 -0.45
CA THR A 359 -4.88 3.11 0.11
C THR A 359 -5.04 2.03 -0.93
N ASN A 360 -4.75 0.79 -0.56
CA ASN A 360 -5.06 -0.39 -1.34
C ASN A 360 -5.81 -1.41 -0.47
N ILE A 361 -6.72 -2.17 -1.07
CA ILE A 361 -7.48 -3.24 -0.43
C ILE A 361 -6.91 -4.62 -0.78
N LYS A 362 -6.88 -5.52 0.20
CA LYS A 362 -6.51 -6.92 0.00
C LYS A 362 -7.46 -7.82 0.80
N LYS A 363 -7.59 -9.07 0.35
CA LYS A 363 -8.16 -10.14 1.17
C LYS A 363 -7.30 -10.35 2.42
N TYR A 364 -7.91 -10.20 3.60
CA TYR A 364 -7.29 -10.54 4.87
C TYR A 364 -7.70 -11.94 5.31
N SER A 365 -8.98 -12.26 5.21
CA SER A 365 -9.54 -13.62 5.36
C SER A 365 -10.70 -13.81 4.39
N GLU A 366 -11.42 -14.94 4.45
CA GLU A 366 -12.64 -15.14 3.65
C GLU A 366 -13.70 -14.06 3.89
N ASP A 367 -13.83 -13.61 5.14
CA ASP A 367 -14.89 -12.67 5.54
C ASP A 367 -14.36 -11.25 5.80
N TRP A 368 -13.04 -11.04 5.80
CA TRP A 368 -12.44 -9.75 6.10
C TRP A 368 -11.55 -9.24 4.97
N ALA A 369 -11.77 -7.99 4.60
CA ALA A 369 -10.83 -7.19 3.84
C ALA A 369 -9.88 -6.45 4.78
N VAL A 370 -8.69 -6.13 4.29
CA VAL A 370 -7.80 -5.14 4.87
C VAL A 370 -7.52 -4.05 3.84
N LEU A 371 -7.82 -2.81 4.22
CA LEU A 371 -7.41 -1.61 3.51
C LEU A 371 -6.12 -1.14 4.16
N LYS A 372 -5.00 -1.24 3.45
CA LYS A 372 -3.68 -0.82 3.95
C LYS A 372 -3.26 0.46 3.25
N ARG A 373 -2.61 1.33 3.99
CA ARG A 373 -2.04 2.55 3.43
C ARG A 373 -0.56 2.40 3.17
N PHE A 374 -0.10 2.75 1.98
CA PHE A 374 1.32 2.81 1.65
C PHE A 374 1.85 4.25 1.73
N GLY A 375 3.15 4.40 2.02
CA GLY A 375 3.81 5.69 2.17
C GLY A 375 4.01 6.12 3.63
N ARG A 376 4.31 7.41 3.84
CA ARG A 376 4.65 7.96 5.16
C ARG A 376 3.47 7.93 6.10
N THR A 377 3.65 7.41 7.30
CA THR A 377 2.56 7.34 8.29
C THR A 377 2.22 8.75 8.80
N SER A 378 0.99 8.97 9.23
CA SER A 378 0.58 10.22 9.87
C SER A 378 -0.55 9.92 10.84
N LYS A 379 -0.76 10.76 11.85
CA LYS A 379 -1.90 10.64 12.78
C LYS A 379 -3.27 10.73 12.13
N SER A 380 -3.40 11.52 11.06
CA SER A 380 -4.68 11.79 10.43
C SER A 380 -5.19 10.63 9.58
N VAL A 381 -4.34 9.65 9.30
CA VAL A 381 -4.63 8.52 8.42
C VAL A 381 -4.23 7.20 9.10
N ASP A 382 -5.10 6.20 9.05
CA ASP A 382 -4.83 4.90 9.65
C ASP A 382 -3.71 4.16 8.90
N LEU A 383 -3.00 3.28 9.62
CA LEU A 383 -2.03 2.36 9.01
C LEU A 383 -2.75 1.32 8.15
N ALA A 384 -3.86 0.82 8.69
CA ALA A 384 -4.80 -0.03 7.99
C ALA A 384 -6.21 0.06 8.61
N GLN A 385 -7.21 -0.38 7.86
CA GLN A 385 -8.55 -0.65 8.34
C GLN A 385 -8.97 -2.06 7.93
N PHE A 386 -9.68 -2.75 8.81
CA PHE A 386 -10.24 -4.07 8.55
C PHE A 386 -11.74 -3.92 8.39
N TRP A 387 -12.27 -4.50 7.32
CA TRP A 387 -13.68 -4.39 6.96
C TRP A 387 -14.30 -5.76 6.76
N HIS A 388 -15.45 -5.98 7.42
CA HIS A 388 -16.29 -7.15 7.21
C HIS A 388 -17.57 -6.75 6.47
N PRO A 389 -17.72 -7.07 5.16
CA PRO A 389 -18.76 -6.51 4.31
C PRO A 389 -20.17 -6.97 4.69
N LYS A 390 -20.34 -8.18 5.25
CA LYS A 390 -21.67 -8.73 5.56
C LYS A 390 -22.34 -8.01 6.73
N THR A 391 -21.54 -7.56 7.69
CA THR A 391 -22.01 -6.84 8.89
C THR A 391 -21.68 -5.36 8.85
N ASP A 392 -21.02 -4.92 7.76
CA ASP A 392 -20.43 -3.60 7.59
C ASP A 392 -19.62 -3.12 8.81
N THR A 393 -18.85 -4.04 9.41
CA THR A 393 -18.05 -3.75 10.59
C THR A 393 -16.67 -3.25 10.18
N TRP A 394 -16.27 -2.11 10.73
CA TRP A 394 -14.99 -1.47 10.45
C TRP A 394 -14.12 -1.36 11.70
N ILE A 395 -12.86 -1.77 11.58
CA ILE A 395 -11.89 -1.76 12.68
C ILE A 395 -10.62 -1.06 12.21
N ARG A 396 -10.28 0.02 12.86
CA ARG A 396 -9.12 0.86 12.59
C ARG A 396 -7.87 0.30 13.23
N MET A 397 -6.75 0.44 12.53
CA MET A 397 -5.41 0.28 13.07
C MET A 397 -4.66 1.61 12.94
N PRO A 398 -4.83 2.54 13.89
CA PRO A 398 -4.18 3.84 13.85
C PRO A 398 -2.67 3.73 14.12
N LEU A 399 -1.95 4.82 13.85
CA LEU A 399 -0.54 4.97 14.21
C LEU A 399 -0.31 4.73 15.72
N GLY A 400 0.80 4.06 16.05
CA GLY A 400 1.15 3.65 17.42
C GLY A 400 0.79 2.21 17.76
N LYS A 401 -0.19 1.60 17.07
CA LYS A 401 -0.62 0.21 17.35
C LYS A 401 0.48 -0.82 17.21
N ILE A 402 1.40 -0.57 16.29
CA ILE A 402 2.60 -1.36 16.07
C ILE A 402 3.86 -0.51 16.32
N GLY A 403 3.81 0.38 17.31
CA GLY A 403 4.87 1.36 17.53
C GLY A 403 4.91 2.42 16.42
N THR A 404 6.11 2.82 16.02
CA THR A 404 6.35 3.85 14.98
C THR A 404 6.40 3.27 13.56
N PHE A 405 6.11 1.99 13.39
CA PHE A 405 6.20 1.31 12.11
C PHE A 405 5.02 1.65 11.18
N GLY A 406 5.34 1.95 9.91
CA GLY A 406 4.38 1.92 8.82
C GLY A 406 4.09 0.49 8.34
N VAL A 407 3.02 0.33 7.57
CA VAL A 407 2.63 -0.96 6.96
C VAL A 407 2.91 -0.90 5.46
N SER A 408 3.76 -1.79 4.95
CA SER A 408 3.95 -1.94 3.51
C SER A 408 3.18 -3.15 2.96
N ASP A 409 3.06 -4.22 3.75
CA ASP A 409 2.21 -5.36 3.41
C ASP A 409 1.69 -6.08 4.65
N ILE A 410 0.58 -6.81 4.46
CA ILE A 410 -0.10 -7.53 5.53
C ILE A 410 -0.82 -8.76 4.95
N PHE A 411 -0.81 -9.86 5.69
CA PHE A 411 -1.69 -11.00 5.44
C PHE A 411 -1.94 -11.81 6.72
N LEU A 412 -3.05 -12.54 6.74
CA LEU A 412 -3.37 -13.51 7.79
C LEU A 412 -2.75 -14.87 7.42
N HIS A 413 -1.90 -15.40 8.30
CA HIS A 413 -1.38 -16.75 8.18
C HIS A 413 -2.50 -17.78 8.42
N PRO A 414 -2.48 -18.97 7.78
CA PRO A 414 -3.45 -20.03 8.05
C PRO A 414 -3.57 -20.42 9.52
N ASP A 415 -2.46 -20.35 10.28
CA ASP A 415 -2.41 -20.56 11.74
C ASP A 415 -2.94 -19.37 12.56
N LYS A 416 -3.69 -18.46 11.92
CA LYS A 416 -4.47 -17.36 12.53
C LYS A 416 -3.68 -16.23 13.19
N TYR A 417 -2.36 -16.17 12.98
CA TYR A 417 -1.58 -14.97 13.29
C TYR A 417 -1.42 -14.06 12.06
N THR A 418 -1.22 -12.78 12.29
CA THR A 418 -0.98 -11.80 11.22
C THR A 418 0.50 -11.57 11.03
N ILE A 419 0.96 -11.59 9.78
CA ILE A 419 2.30 -11.10 9.42
C ILE A 419 2.16 -9.72 8.80
N ILE A 420 2.94 -8.77 9.31
CA ILE A 420 3.02 -7.39 8.81
C ILE A 420 4.45 -7.13 8.34
N LYS A 421 4.62 -6.79 7.07
CA LYS A 421 5.85 -6.17 6.58
C LYS A 421 5.77 -4.68 6.88
N THR A 422 6.74 -4.18 7.62
CA THR A 422 6.83 -2.75 7.90
C THR A 422 7.76 -2.07 6.90
N GLY A 423 8.51 -1.03 7.27
CA GLY A 423 9.55 -0.44 6.43
C GLY A 423 10.62 -1.45 5.97
N LYS A 424 11.71 -0.98 5.34
CA LYS A 424 12.60 -1.80 4.49
C LYS A 424 13.11 -3.11 5.10
N GLU A 425 13.15 -3.31 6.42
CA GLU A 425 13.81 -4.50 7.00
C GLU A 425 13.04 -5.23 8.10
N THR A 426 11.91 -4.74 8.60
CA THR A 426 11.23 -5.36 9.75
C THR A 426 9.96 -6.12 9.34
N ILE A 427 9.77 -7.30 9.95
CA ILE A 427 8.58 -8.15 9.89
C ILE A 427 8.03 -8.29 11.29
N LEU A 428 6.73 -8.14 11.45
CA LEU A 428 6.03 -8.35 12.72
C LEU A 428 5.11 -9.56 12.61
N LYS A 429 5.07 -10.37 13.68
CA LYS A 429 4.02 -11.36 13.90
C LYS A 429 3.12 -10.88 15.03
N ILE A 430 1.81 -10.90 14.79
CA ILE A 430 0.80 -10.47 15.76
C ILE A 430 -0.31 -11.53 15.83
N ASP A 431 -0.43 -12.16 16.98
CA ASP A 431 -1.53 -13.09 17.25
C ASP A 431 -2.82 -12.32 17.52
N ASN A 432 -3.95 -12.80 16.96
CA ASN A 432 -5.29 -12.27 17.21
C ASN A 432 -5.43 -10.75 16.99
N LEU A 433 -4.81 -10.22 15.91
CA LEU A 433 -4.75 -8.78 15.64
C LEU A 433 -6.13 -8.10 15.69
N ILE A 434 -7.12 -8.63 14.96
CA ILE A 434 -8.47 -8.05 14.91
C ILE A 434 -9.09 -7.97 16.31
N GLU A 435 -9.03 -9.04 17.10
CA GLU A 435 -9.62 -9.06 18.44
C GLU A 435 -8.92 -8.06 19.38
N LYS A 436 -7.59 -7.96 19.30
CA LYS A 436 -6.83 -6.96 20.07
C LYS A 436 -7.18 -5.53 19.67
N LEU A 437 -7.46 -5.27 18.39
CA LEU A 437 -7.89 -3.95 17.93
C LEU A 437 -9.30 -3.60 18.43
N LYS A 438 -10.22 -4.56 18.51
CA LYS A 438 -11.60 -4.36 19.01
C LYS A 438 -11.68 -3.98 20.48
N LEU A 439 -10.68 -4.35 21.29
CA LEU A 439 -10.65 -4.03 22.73
C LEU A 439 -10.70 -2.53 23.02
N GLU A 440 -10.34 -1.69 22.04
CA GLU A 440 -10.43 -0.24 22.16
C GLU A 440 -11.60 0.29 21.33
N PRO A 441 -12.69 0.78 21.97
CA PRO A 441 -13.88 1.24 21.26
C PRO A 441 -13.63 2.32 20.21
N LYS A 442 -12.62 3.18 20.43
CA LYS A 442 -12.19 4.22 19.47
C LYS A 442 -11.69 3.67 18.13
N ASN A 443 -11.34 2.39 18.06
CA ASN A 443 -10.92 1.74 16.83
C ASN A 443 -12.13 1.25 16.01
N ILE A 444 -13.34 1.21 16.58
CA ILE A 444 -14.53 0.83 15.82
C ILE A 444 -15.03 2.06 15.06
N LEU A 445 -15.11 1.93 13.73
CA LEU A 445 -15.55 2.98 12.84
C LEU A 445 -16.97 2.68 12.35
N LYS A 446 -17.74 3.74 12.13
CA LYS A 446 -19.01 3.69 11.41
C LYS A 446 -18.89 4.66 10.25
N LEU A 447 -18.88 4.12 9.04
CA LEU A 447 -18.86 4.92 7.82
C LEU A 447 -20.29 5.25 7.41
N ASP A 448 -20.43 6.31 6.63
CA ASP A 448 -21.67 6.63 5.94
C ASP A 448 -22.11 5.51 4.98
N ASP A 449 -23.40 5.51 4.67
CA ASP A 449 -23.97 4.58 3.71
C ASP A 449 -23.33 4.76 2.32
N TRP A 450 -23.43 3.72 1.50
CA TRP A 450 -23.00 3.80 0.11
C TRP A 450 -23.83 4.83 -0.65
N ASP A 451 -23.22 5.57 -1.57
CA ASP A 451 -23.92 6.56 -2.40
C ASP A 451 -25.09 5.92 -3.17
N GLU A 452 -26.26 6.60 -3.14
CA GLU A 452 -27.59 6.09 -3.53
C GLU A 452 -27.82 5.79 -5.03
N TYR A 453 -26.79 5.55 -5.84
CA TYR A 453 -26.98 5.19 -7.26
C TYR A 453 -27.26 3.69 -7.51
N TRP A 454 -27.56 2.93 -6.47
CA TRP A 454 -27.93 1.52 -6.59
C TRP A 454 -29.33 1.26 -6.05
N LYS A 455 -30.33 1.32 -6.93
CA LYS A 455 -31.62 0.70 -6.64
C LYS A 455 -31.44 -0.82 -6.54
N PRO A 456 -31.67 -1.45 -5.36
CA PRO A 456 -31.70 -2.91 -5.25
C PRO A 456 -32.82 -3.46 -6.15
N GLU A 457 -32.72 -4.71 -6.59
CA GLU A 457 -33.78 -5.44 -7.31
C GLU A 457 -35.02 -5.74 -6.43
N LEU A 458 -35.40 -4.82 -5.53
CA LEU A 458 -36.58 -4.96 -4.66
C LEU A 458 -37.83 -4.23 -5.18
N GLU A 459 -37.72 -3.41 -6.22
CA GLU A 459 -38.91 -2.75 -6.83
C GLU A 459 -39.52 -3.50 -8.04
N ASN A 460 -38.78 -4.41 -8.68
CA ASN A 460 -39.33 -5.20 -9.80
C ASN A 460 -40.12 -6.44 -9.34
N ALA A 461 -39.78 -7.02 -8.18
CA ALA A 461 -40.54 -8.15 -7.61
C ALA A 461 -41.95 -7.75 -7.12
N LYS A 462 -42.17 -6.48 -6.77
CA LYS A 462 -43.52 -5.96 -6.40
C LYS A 462 -44.35 -5.54 -7.61
N LYS A 463 -43.72 -5.13 -8.73
CA LYS A 463 -44.44 -4.80 -9.98
C LYS A 463 -44.88 -6.04 -10.77
N GLU A 464 -44.12 -7.14 -10.74
CA GLU A 464 -44.56 -8.39 -11.38
C GLU A 464 -45.69 -9.11 -10.63
N LYS A 465 -45.77 -8.99 -9.30
CA LYS A 465 -46.90 -9.54 -8.53
C LYS A 465 -48.19 -8.72 -8.67
N THR A 466 -48.10 -7.42 -8.91
CA THR A 466 -49.29 -6.58 -9.14
C THR A 466 -49.80 -6.68 -10.58
N LEU A 467 -48.92 -6.77 -11.60
CA LEU A 467 -49.37 -6.97 -12.98
C LEU A 467 -49.99 -8.36 -13.23
N ASN A 468 -49.49 -9.41 -12.58
CA ASN A 468 -50.04 -10.78 -12.74
C ASN A 468 -51.36 -11.00 -11.99
N PHE A 469 -51.64 -10.22 -10.94
CA PHE A 469 -52.92 -10.30 -10.23
C PHE A 469 -54.07 -9.68 -11.06
N TRP A 470 -53.85 -8.50 -11.65
CA TRP A 470 -54.86 -7.80 -12.45
C TRP A 470 -55.10 -8.43 -13.84
N SER A 471 -54.11 -9.10 -14.42
CA SER A 471 -54.28 -9.83 -15.70
C SER A 471 -55.09 -11.13 -15.53
N SER A 472 -55.03 -11.78 -14.36
CA SER A 472 -55.83 -12.99 -14.06
C SER A 472 -57.32 -12.67 -13.81
N ILE A 473 -57.62 -11.50 -13.24
CA ILE A 473 -59.01 -11.07 -12.96
C ILE A 473 -59.72 -10.64 -14.27
N LYS A 474 -59.03 -9.96 -15.20
CA LYS A 474 -59.61 -9.59 -16.51
C LYS A 474 -59.90 -10.78 -17.42
N LYS A 475 -59.22 -11.93 -17.24
CA LYS A 475 -59.51 -13.17 -18.00
C LYS A 475 -60.68 -13.98 -17.44
N ARG A 476 -61.09 -13.77 -16.18
CA ARG A 476 -62.23 -14.45 -15.54
C ARG A 476 -63.56 -13.70 -15.66
N LEU A 477 -63.54 -12.41 -16.00
CA LEU A 477 -64.75 -11.59 -16.20
C LEU A 477 -65.18 -11.47 -17.68
N LYS A 478 -64.58 -12.27 -18.58
CA LYS A 478 -64.92 -12.35 -20.01
C LYS A 478 -65.33 -13.78 -20.45
N LYS A 479 -65.81 -14.60 -19.52
CA LYS A 479 -66.49 -15.86 -19.82
C LYS A 479 -67.89 -15.85 -19.25
#